data_AF-A0A7S4B053-F1
#
_entry.id   AF-A0A7S4B053-F1
#
_cell.length_a   1.000
_cell.length_b   1.000
_cell.length_c   1.000
_cell.angle_alpha   90.00
_cell.angle_beta   90.00
_cell.angle_gamma   90.00
#
_symmetry.space_group_name_H-M   'P 1'
#
loop_
_entity.id
_entity.type
_entity.pdbx_description
1 polymer ?
#
loop_
_entity_poly.entity_id
_entity_poly.type
_entity_poly.pdbx_seq_one_letter_code
_entity_poly.pdbx_strand_id
1 'polypeptide(L)'
;YERLARCVGHSATVSHIDFSVDSRVLQSVCNAYELLYWRVNRDEPRSLGMQIKSDQRDQEWATWSCTLGFDVMGIWPSGYDRSDINMVARLNDENRRLRYLAAVDDRGGVMLFNYPAVVEKTWHYFYPGHSSHVTNVKWLLPSTEKGSNGEEEKVQYLLTAGGHDRALFQWKLIRDVELEKKRAEAGPKRSKTAEPPQKALPPPSKPALNISNIDNDIADAAPGTSSPVESPAGGDKK
;
A
#
# COMPACT_ATOMS: atom_id res chain seq x y z
N TYR A 1 6.22 -26.35 20.97
CA TYR A 1 5.78 -25.01 20.53
C TYR A 1 4.55 -24.66 21.34
N GLU A 2 4.47 -23.44 21.87
CA GLU A 2 3.30 -22.96 22.63
C GLU A 2 2.53 -21.95 21.79
N ARG A 3 1.19 -22.09 21.72
CA ARG A 3 0.34 -21.15 21.00
C ARG A 3 0.06 -19.93 21.88
N LEU A 4 0.60 -18.78 21.50
CA LEU A 4 0.43 -17.54 22.27
C LEU A 4 -0.93 -16.85 22.03
N ALA A 5 -1.36 -16.72 20.77
CA ALA A 5 -2.60 -16.04 20.41
C ALA A 5 -3.16 -16.53 19.08
N ARG A 6 -4.41 -16.14 18.78
CA ARG A 6 -5.06 -16.29 17.47
C ARG A 6 -5.61 -14.94 17.04
N CYS A 7 -5.09 -14.40 15.95
CA CYS A 7 -5.66 -13.22 15.28
C CYS A 7 -6.90 -13.62 14.49
N VAL A 8 -8.05 -13.00 14.74
CA VAL A 8 -9.33 -13.31 14.09
C VAL A 8 -9.92 -12.04 13.49
N GLY A 9 -10.21 -12.04 12.18
CA GLY A 9 -10.88 -10.92 11.52
C GLY A 9 -10.84 -10.95 9.99
N HIS A 10 -9.82 -11.56 9.38
CA HIS A 10 -9.80 -11.77 7.92
C HIS A 10 -10.96 -12.66 7.45
N SER A 11 -11.55 -12.29 6.31
CA SER A 11 -12.65 -13.02 5.65
C SER A 11 -12.16 -14.13 4.71
N ALA A 12 -10.86 -14.17 4.43
CA ALA A 12 -10.23 -15.16 3.56
C ALA A 12 -8.87 -15.62 4.10
N THR A 13 -8.25 -16.56 3.37
CA THR A 13 -6.91 -17.07 3.67
C THR A 13 -5.88 -15.95 3.69
N VAL A 14 -5.06 -15.92 4.75
CA VAL A 14 -3.94 -14.98 4.89
C VAL A 14 -2.83 -15.37 3.91
N SER A 15 -2.36 -14.41 3.11
CA SER A 15 -1.33 -14.60 2.09
C SER A 15 0.00 -13.95 2.47
N HIS A 16 -0.01 -12.81 3.15
CA HIS A 16 1.19 -12.08 3.54
C HIS A 16 1.12 -11.62 4.98
N ILE A 17 2.27 -11.55 5.63
CA ILE A 17 2.43 -10.99 6.97
C ILE A 17 3.76 -10.23 7.07
N ASP A 18 3.78 -9.13 7.81
CA ASP A 18 5.02 -8.46 8.20
C ASP A 18 4.91 -7.96 9.64
N PHE A 19 6.00 -8.08 10.41
CA PHE A 19 6.09 -7.52 11.75
C PHE A 19 6.63 -6.09 11.69
N SER A 20 6.24 -5.26 12.65
CA SER A 20 6.91 -4.00 12.93
C SER A 20 8.34 -4.21 13.42
N VAL A 21 9.20 -3.21 13.26
CA VAL A 21 10.61 -3.24 13.71
C VAL A 21 10.71 -3.54 15.21
N ASP A 22 9.82 -2.95 16.01
CA ASP A 22 9.75 -3.15 17.46
C ASP A 22 9.05 -4.46 17.88
N SER A 23 8.60 -5.28 16.91
CA SER A 23 7.88 -6.54 17.14
C SER A 23 6.58 -6.41 17.96
N ARG A 24 5.94 -5.23 17.97
CA ARG A 24 4.70 -4.97 18.70
C ARG A 24 3.45 -5.05 17.84
N VAL A 25 3.58 -4.87 16.54
CA VAL A 25 2.48 -4.86 15.57
C VAL A 25 2.76 -5.86 14.45
N LEU A 26 1.71 -6.52 13.97
CA LEU A 26 1.74 -7.37 12.78
C LEU A 26 0.75 -6.78 11.77
N GLN A 27 1.19 -6.55 10.52
CA GLN A 27 0.28 -6.38 9.39
C GLN A 27 0.07 -7.70 8.67
N SER A 28 -1.08 -7.87 8.05
CA SER A 28 -1.40 -9.05 7.26
C SER A 28 -2.36 -8.73 6.14
N VAL A 29 -2.15 -9.38 5.00
CA VAL A 29 -3.03 -9.33 3.84
C VAL A 29 -3.66 -10.70 3.62
N CYS A 30 -4.91 -10.73 3.18
CA CYS A 30 -5.61 -11.94 2.78
C CYS A 30 -6.02 -11.91 1.30
N ASN A 31 -6.46 -13.06 0.79
CA ASN A 31 -6.90 -13.22 -0.61
C ASN A 31 -8.21 -12.47 -0.94
N ALA A 32 -8.92 -11.93 0.05
CA ALA A 32 -10.04 -11.00 -0.16
C ALA A 32 -9.60 -9.53 -0.24
N TYR A 33 -8.28 -9.27 -0.24
CA TYR A 33 -7.67 -7.94 -0.34
C TYR A 33 -7.93 -7.04 0.86
N GLU A 34 -8.01 -7.64 2.04
CA GLU A 34 -8.09 -6.92 3.30
C GLU A 34 -6.68 -6.74 3.85
N LEU A 35 -6.34 -5.51 4.29
CA LEU A 35 -5.14 -5.22 5.05
C LEU A 35 -5.54 -4.97 6.50
N LEU A 36 -5.15 -5.88 7.40
CA LEU A 36 -5.47 -5.81 8.83
C LEU A 36 -4.21 -5.77 9.69
N TYR A 37 -4.32 -5.13 10.85
CA TYR A 37 -3.25 -4.94 11.82
C TYR A 37 -3.59 -5.64 13.14
N TRP A 38 -2.58 -6.13 13.85
CA TRP A 38 -2.74 -6.91 15.09
C TRP A 38 -1.73 -6.50 16.14
N ARG A 39 -2.15 -6.50 17.40
CA ARG A 39 -1.24 -6.38 18.54
C ARG A 39 -0.52 -7.69 18.75
N VAL A 40 0.81 -7.66 18.69
CA VAL A 40 1.69 -8.83 18.92
C VAL A 40 2.75 -8.55 19.98
N ASN A 41 2.61 -7.46 20.73
CA ASN A 41 3.47 -7.11 21.85
C ASN A 41 3.38 -8.17 22.96
N ARG A 42 4.47 -8.92 23.16
CA ARG A 42 4.55 -9.98 24.19
C ARG A 42 4.54 -9.44 25.61
N ASP A 43 4.90 -8.18 25.80
CA ASP A 43 4.87 -7.51 27.11
C ASP A 43 3.43 -7.21 27.56
N GLU A 44 2.46 -7.30 26.64
CA GLU A 44 1.02 -7.07 26.88
C GLU A 44 0.18 -8.31 26.53
N PRO A 45 0.32 -9.44 27.25
CA PRO A 45 -0.30 -10.71 26.87
C PRO A 45 -1.84 -10.65 26.83
N ARG A 46 -2.47 -9.72 27.54
CA ARG A 46 -3.92 -9.52 27.53
C ARG A 46 -4.45 -8.95 26.21
N SER A 47 -3.62 -8.21 25.46
CA SER A 47 -4.00 -7.59 24.20
C SER A 47 -3.50 -8.35 22.97
N LEU A 48 -2.75 -9.44 23.20
CA LEU A 48 -2.11 -10.23 22.16
C LEU A 48 -3.14 -10.87 21.20
N GLY A 49 -2.94 -10.64 19.90
CA GLY A 49 -3.83 -11.10 18.83
C GLY A 49 -5.07 -10.23 18.59
N MET A 50 -5.28 -9.17 19.37
CA MET A 50 -6.38 -8.23 19.12
C MET A 50 -6.13 -7.41 17.86
N GLN A 51 -7.18 -7.23 17.06
CA GLN A 51 -7.14 -6.36 15.87
C GLN A 51 -6.97 -4.89 16.28
N ILE A 52 -6.07 -4.20 15.60
CA ILE A 52 -5.89 -2.75 15.73
C ILE A 52 -6.78 -2.07 14.69
N LYS A 53 -7.65 -1.18 15.15
CA LYS A 53 -8.56 -0.37 14.30
C LYS A 53 -8.12 1.10 14.17
N SER A 54 -7.15 1.53 14.96
CA SER A 54 -6.53 2.85 14.85
C SER A 54 -5.57 2.91 13.66
N ASP A 55 -5.29 4.12 13.18
CA ASP A 55 -4.34 4.35 12.09
C ASP A 55 -2.94 3.79 12.42
N GLN A 56 -2.29 3.20 11.42
CA GLN A 56 -0.94 2.61 11.48
C GLN A 56 0.00 3.19 10.40
N ARG A 57 -0.33 4.35 9.82
CA ARG A 57 0.47 4.99 8.76
C ARG A 57 1.93 5.28 9.14
N ASP A 58 2.18 5.56 10.41
CA ASP A 58 3.50 5.94 10.93
C ASP A 58 4.28 4.73 11.48
N GLN A 59 3.73 3.51 11.31
CA GLN A 59 4.35 2.29 11.79
C GLN A 59 5.56 1.92 10.91
N GLU A 60 6.72 1.74 11.55
CA GLU A 60 7.90 1.20 10.88
C GLU A 60 7.82 -0.33 10.80
N TRP A 61 7.81 -0.85 9.57
CA TRP A 61 7.78 -2.29 9.29
C TRP A 61 9.19 -2.86 9.17
N ALA A 62 9.43 -4.04 9.76
CA ALA A 62 10.70 -4.75 9.65
C ALA A 62 10.93 -5.24 8.22
N THR A 63 9.91 -5.85 7.64
CA THR A 63 9.87 -6.28 6.24
C THR A 63 8.66 -5.67 5.55
N TRP A 64 8.69 -5.67 4.21
CA TRP A 64 7.50 -5.39 3.43
C TRP A 64 7.35 -6.49 2.38
N SER A 65 6.38 -7.37 2.62
CA SER A 65 5.99 -8.46 1.74
C SER A 65 4.51 -8.45 1.37
N CYS A 66 3.70 -7.68 2.11
CA CYS A 66 2.33 -7.37 1.75
C CYS A 66 2.24 -6.61 0.41
N THR A 67 1.49 -7.14 -0.55
CA THR A 67 1.18 -6.49 -1.84
C THR A 67 0.20 -5.31 -1.70
N LEU A 68 -0.41 -5.15 -0.51
CA LEU A 68 -1.29 -4.04 -0.17
C LEU A 68 -0.68 -3.19 0.93
N GLY A 69 -0.86 -1.88 0.79
CA GLY A 69 -0.47 -0.86 1.76
C GLY A 69 -0.06 0.42 1.05
N PHE A 70 0.01 1.52 1.81
CA PHE A 70 0.22 2.85 1.22
C PHE A 70 1.55 2.94 0.46
N ASP A 71 2.66 2.49 1.07
CA ASP A 71 4.00 2.61 0.47
C ASP A 71 4.22 1.78 -0.80
N VAL A 72 3.28 0.88 -1.10
CA VAL A 72 3.35 -0.02 -2.27
C VAL A 72 2.14 0.11 -3.18
N MET A 73 1.26 1.09 -2.97
CA MET A 73 0.01 1.19 -3.74
C MET A 73 0.21 1.46 -5.24
N GLY A 74 1.39 1.92 -5.64
CA GLY A 74 1.79 2.24 -7.00
C GLY A 74 2.41 1.09 -7.80
N ILE A 75 2.56 -0.10 -7.20
CA ILE A 75 3.26 -1.23 -7.84
C ILE A 75 2.51 -1.84 -9.02
N TRP A 76 1.23 -1.51 -9.22
CA TRP A 76 0.36 -2.11 -10.23
C TRP A 76 0.54 -1.42 -11.59
N PRO A 77 1.20 -2.07 -12.58
CA PRO A 77 1.32 -1.54 -13.94
C PRO A 77 -0.03 -1.52 -14.68
N SER A 78 -0.06 -0.88 -15.85
CA SER A 78 -1.26 -0.85 -16.67
C SER A 78 -1.66 -2.25 -17.13
N GLY A 79 -2.93 -2.62 -16.92
CA GLY A 79 -3.46 -3.93 -17.30
C GLY A 79 -3.13 -5.05 -16.30
N TYR A 80 -2.53 -4.73 -15.16
CA TYR A 80 -2.42 -5.65 -14.04
C TYR A 80 -3.66 -5.49 -13.16
N ASP A 81 -4.20 -6.61 -12.74
CA ASP A 81 -5.18 -6.73 -11.69
C ASP A 81 -4.56 -7.31 -10.43
N ARG A 82 -5.44 -7.61 -9.48
CA ARG A 82 -5.06 -7.98 -8.13
C ARG A 82 -4.35 -9.34 -8.03
N SER A 83 -4.44 -10.18 -9.05
CA SER A 83 -3.84 -11.51 -9.10
C SER A 83 -2.49 -11.55 -9.80
N ASP A 84 -2.16 -10.53 -10.60
CA ASP A 84 -0.93 -10.52 -11.40
C ASP A 84 0.33 -10.39 -10.53
N ILE A 85 0.28 -9.68 -9.38
CA ILE A 85 1.44 -9.52 -8.48
C ILE A 85 1.36 -10.52 -7.33
N ASN A 86 2.34 -11.42 -7.27
CA ASN A 86 2.37 -12.53 -6.32
C ASN A 86 3.05 -12.17 -4.99
N MET A 87 4.10 -11.35 -5.02
CA MET A 87 4.90 -11.01 -3.84
C MET A 87 5.68 -9.72 -4.06
N VAL A 88 5.97 -9.00 -2.97
CA VAL A 88 6.91 -7.88 -2.96
C VAL A 88 8.03 -8.11 -1.95
N ALA A 89 9.15 -7.42 -2.15
CA ALA A 89 10.24 -7.36 -1.19
C ALA A 89 10.85 -5.96 -1.18
N ARG A 90 10.79 -5.30 -0.03
CA ARG A 90 11.46 -4.01 0.19
C ARG A 90 12.92 -4.19 0.58
N LEU A 91 13.76 -3.36 0.00
CA LEU A 91 15.12 -3.07 0.44
C LEU A 91 15.16 -1.62 0.95
N ASN A 92 15.47 -1.46 2.23
CA ASN A 92 15.60 -0.15 2.87
C ASN A 92 16.88 -0.10 3.71
N ASP A 93 17.98 0.33 3.10
CA ASP A 93 19.30 0.47 3.72
C ASP A 93 19.70 1.94 3.64
N GLU A 94 19.50 2.67 4.74
CA GLU A 94 19.74 4.11 4.79
C GLU A 94 21.22 4.45 4.69
N ASN A 95 22.08 3.61 5.28
CA ASN A 95 23.53 3.79 5.27
C ASN A 95 24.10 3.70 3.85
N ARG A 96 23.57 2.78 3.04
CA ARG A 96 23.96 2.60 1.63
C ARG A 96 23.08 3.40 0.66
N ARG A 97 22.10 4.16 1.18
CA ARG A 97 21.08 4.91 0.41
C ARG A 97 20.34 4.05 -0.61
N LEU A 98 20.05 2.80 -0.25
CA LEU A 98 19.28 1.88 -1.09
C LEU A 98 17.83 1.85 -0.61
N ARG A 99 16.93 2.40 -1.42
CA ARG A 99 15.49 2.35 -1.18
C ARG A 99 14.79 1.83 -2.42
N TYR A 100 14.61 0.51 -2.47
CA TYR A 100 14.03 -0.19 -3.61
C TYR A 100 12.93 -1.14 -3.18
N LEU A 101 12.03 -1.41 -4.11
CA LEU A 101 10.97 -2.39 -3.96
C LEU A 101 11.01 -3.31 -5.17
N ALA A 102 11.17 -4.61 -4.92
CA ALA A 102 10.99 -5.62 -5.93
C ALA A 102 9.54 -6.12 -5.87
N ALA A 103 8.88 -6.26 -7.01
CA ALA A 103 7.63 -6.98 -7.16
C ALA A 103 7.80 -8.09 -8.19
N VAL A 104 7.10 -9.19 -8.02
CA VAL A 104 7.17 -10.32 -8.96
C VAL A 104 5.78 -10.75 -9.37
N ASP A 105 5.66 -11.16 -10.62
CA ASP A 105 4.37 -11.37 -11.28
C ASP A 105 4.12 -12.83 -11.72
N ASP A 106 2.93 -13.07 -12.26
CA ASP A 106 2.50 -14.34 -12.82
C ASP A 106 3.05 -14.61 -14.25
N ARG A 107 3.73 -13.64 -14.85
CA ARG A 107 4.25 -13.66 -16.23
C ARG A 107 5.74 -13.98 -16.31
N GLY A 108 6.37 -14.29 -15.18
CA GLY A 108 7.79 -14.64 -15.10
C GLY A 108 8.73 -13.43 -14.98
N GLY A 109 8.18 -12.26 -14.67
CA GLY A 109 8.85 -11.00 -14.56
C GLY A 109 9.23 -10.61 -13.13
N VAL A 110 10.35 -9.91 -13.02
CA VAL A 110 10.78 -9.20 -11.81
C VAL A 110 10.77 -7.71 -12.09
N MET A 111 9.96 -6.97 -11.35
CA MET A 111 9.87 -5.51 -11.45
C MET A 111 10.65 -4.85 -10.31
N LEU A 112 11.46 -3.86 -10.63
CA LEU A 112 12.22 -3.07 -9.65
C LEU A 112 11.76 -1.61 -9.66
N PHE A 113 11.22 -1.17 -8.53
CA PHE A 113 10.71 0.18 -8.27
C PHE A 113 11.62 0.91 -7.27
N ASN A 114 11.52 2.25 -7.25
CA ASN A 114 11.95 3.01 -6.08
C ASN A 114 10.98 2.76 -4.92
N TYR A 115 11.49 2.80 -3.69
CA TYR A 115 10.66 2.74 -2.49
C TYR A 115 10.64 4.10 -1.76
N PRO A 116 9.46 4.60 -1.32
CA PRO A 116 8.13 4.01 -1.50
C PRO A 116 7.57 4.21 -2.92
N ALA A 117 6.72 3.29 -3.37
CA ALA A 117 6.05 3.30 -4.66
C ALA A 117 4.58 3.70 -4.48
N VAL A 118 4.31 5.00 -4.36
CA VAL A 118 2.99 5.55 -4.03
C VAL A 118 2.23 6.15 -5.21
N VAL A 119 2.88 6.30 -6.37
CA VAL A 119 2.24 6.91 -7.55
C VAL A 119 1.61 5.79 -8.39
N GLU A 120 0.38 5.98 -8.84
CA GLU A 120 -0.28 5.02 -9.74
C GLU A 120 0.62 4.75 -10.95
N LYS A 121 0.81 3.46 -11.30
CA LYS A 121 1.67 3.02 -12.41
C LYS A 121 3.08 3.60 -12.29
N THR A 122 3.68 3.48 -11.10
CA THR A 122 5.06 3.96 -10.86
C THR A 122 6.00 3.33 -11.88
N TRP A 123 6.91 4.15 -12.41
CA TRP A 123 7.92 3.68 -13.36
C TRP A 123 8.83 2.63 -12.73
N HIS A 124 9.16 1.59 -13.48
CA HIS A 124 9.96 0.46 -13.00
C HIS A 124 10.84 -0.12 -14.10
N TYR A 125 11.89 -0.81 -13.68
CA TYR A 125 12.60 -1.73 -14.55
C TYR A 125 11.90 -3.09 -14.54
N PHE A 126 11.80 -3.72 -15.70
CA PHE A 126 11.25 -5.06 -15.85
C PHE A 126 12.34 -6.02 -16.32
N TYR A 127 12.53 -7.10 -15.58
CA TYR A 127 13.52 -8.13 -15.86
C TYR A 127 12.81 -9.47 -16.08
N PRO A 128 12.69 -9.93 -17.34
CA PRO A 128 12.16 -11.26 -17.61
C PRO A 128 13.20 -12.32 -17.23
N GLY A 129 12.74 -13.52 -16.88
CA GLY A 129 13.65 -14.66 -16.74
C GLY A 129 12.95 -15.97 -16.43
N HIS A 130 12.02 -15.95 -15.47
CA HIS A 130 11.24 -17.14 -15.16
C HIS A 130 10.34 -17.50 -16.34
N SER A 131 10.15 -18.79 -16.59
CA SER A 131 9.27 -19.27 -17.68
C SER A 131 7.84 -19.54 -17.22
N SER A 132 7.56 -19.29 -15.94
CA SER A 132 6.24 -19.36 -15.31
C SER A 132 6.10 -18.31 -14.23
N HIS A 133 4.98 -18.31 -13.51
CA HIS A 133 4.70 -17.39 -12.42
C HIS A 133 5.80 -17.41 -11.36
N VAL A 134 6.24 -16.23 -10.96
CA VAL A 134 7.22 -16.05 -9.91
C VAL A 134 6.48 -15.99 -8.58
N THR A 135 6.68 -17.00 -7.75
CA THR A 135 5.91 -17.22 -6.51
C THR A 135 6.43 -16.43 -5.33
N ASN A 136 7.72 -16.08 -5.31
CA ASN A 136 8.33 -15.45 -4.16
C ASN A 136 9.56 -14.62 -4.55
N VAL A 137 9.83 -13.59 -3.76
CA VAL A 137 10.97 -12.70 -3.91
C VAL A 137 11.47 -12.25 -2.53
N LYS A 138 12.79 -12.25 -2.32
CA LYS A 138 13.42 -11.76 -1.08
C LYS A 138 14.79 -11.15 -1.34
N TRP A 139 15.04 -9.99 -0.75
CA TRP A 139 16.40 -9.45 -0.66
C TRP A 139 17.21 -10.24 0.35
N LEU A 140 18.45 -10.58 0.00
CA LEU A 140 19.40 -11.19 0.92
C LEU A 140 20.02 -10.13 1.83
N LEU A 141 20.65 -10.57 2.92
CA LEU A 141 21.52 -9.68 3.66
C LEU A 141 22.69 -9.22 2.76
N PRO A 142 23.18 -7.98 2.93
CA PRO A 142 24.33 -7.51 2.16
C PRO A 142 25.53 -8.44 2.38
N SER A 143 26.18 -8.86 1.30
CA SER A 143 27.42 -9.62 1.36
C SER A 143 28.60 -8.74 0.94
N THR A 144 29.80 -9.07 1.40
CA THR A 144 31.03 -8.38 1.01
C THR A 144 31.73 -9.17 -0.08
N GLU A 145 32.09 -8.50 -1.17
CA GLU A 145 32.85 -9.08 -2.28
C GLU A 145 34.07 -8.21 -2.59
N LYS A 146 35.11 -8.79 -3.19
CA LYS A 146 36.23 -8.01 -3.72
C LYS A 146 35.81 -7.30 -4.99
N GLY A 147 35.87 -5.97 -4.99
CA GLY A 147 35.63 -5.12 -6.14
C GLY A 147 36.75 -5.24 -7.19
N SER A 148 36.50 -4.69 -8.37
CA SER A 148 37.47 -4.66 -9.48
C SER A 148 38.74 -3.85 -9.15
N ASN A 149 38.65 -2.93 -8.19
CA ASN A 149 39.77 -2.14 -7.67
C ASN A 149 40.52 -2.85 -6.52
N GLY A 150 40.12 -4.06 -6.13
CA GLY A 150 40.70 -4.84 -5.04
C GLY A 150 40.18 -4.48 -3.64
N GLU A 151 39.31 -3.47 -3.52
CA GLU A 151 38.69 -3.08 -2.25
C GLU A 151 37.45 -3.93 -1.95
N GLU A 152 37.07 -4.04 -0.69
CA GLU A 152 35.84 -4.73 -0.28
C GLU A 152 34.61 -3.87 -0.57
N GLU A 153 33.67 -4.41 -1.35
CA GLU A 153 32.41 -3.76 -1.68
C GLU A 153 31.22 -4.55 -1.12
N LYS A 154 30.28 -3.84 -0.49
CA LYS A 154 29.00 -4.42 -0.05
C LYS A 154 28.04 -4.54 -1.23
N VAL A 155 27.82 -5.76 -1.68
CA VAL A 155 26.88 -6.08 -2.75
C VAL A 155 25.52 -6.45 -2.17
N GLN A 156 24.48 -6.31 -2.99
CA GLN A 156 23.12 -6.64 -2.63
C GLN A 156 22.55 -7.62 -3.63
N TYR A 157 21.97 -8.71 -3.11
CA TYR A 157 21.35 -9.74 -3.92
C TYR A 157 19.85 -9.83 -3.66
N LEU A 158 19.12 -10.19 -4.70
CA LEU A 158 17.71 -10.56 -4.68
C LEU A 158 17.58 -12.01 -5.10
N LEU A 159 16.74 -12.79 -4.42
CA LEU A 159 16.35 -14.12 -4.83
C LEU A 159 14.91 -14.13 -5.32
N THR A 160 14.65 -14.87 -6.38
CA THR A 160 13.30 -15.17 -6.86
C THR A 160 13.10 -16.66 -7.04
N ALA A 161 11.89 -17.12 -6.77
CA ALA A 161 11.49 -18.51 -6.91
C ALA A 161 10.33 -18.65 -7.88
N GLY A 162 10.55 -19.37 -8.97
CA GLY A 162 9.52 -19.66 -9.95
C GLY A 162 8.72 -20.90 -9.56
N GLY A 163 7.43 -20.88 -9.87
CA GLY A 163 6.50 -21.94 -9.50
C GLY A 163 6.69 -23.18 -10.37
N HIS A 164 6.08 -23.19 -11.56
CA HIS A 164 6.13 -24.38 -12.42
C HIS A 164 7.47 -24.59 -13.13
N ASP A 165 8.25 -23.54 -13.33
CA ASP A 165 9.60 -23.68 -13.90
C ASP A 165 10.60 -24.26 -12.90
N ARG A 166 10.25 -24.28 -11.60
CA ARG A 166 11.04 -24.81 -10.48
C ARG A 166 12.44 -24.19 -10.39
N ALA A 167 12.62 -22.99 -10.92
CA ALA A 167 13.90 -22.31 -10.95
C ALA A 167 14.06 -21.38 -9.74
N LEU A 168 15.32 -21.24 -9.30
CA LEU A 168 15.74 -20.21 -8.34
C LEU A 168 16.74 -19.30 -9.03
N PHE A 169 16.45 -18.00 -9.11
CA PHE A 169 17.38 -17.02 -9.68
C PHE A 169 17.94 -16.11 -8.59
N GLN A 170 19.22 -15.80 -8.74
CA GLN A 170 19.92 -14.81 -7.91
C GLN A 170 20.29 -13.62 -8.79
N TRP A 171 19.78 -12.45 -8.42
CA TRP A 171 19.98 -11.20 -9.13
C TRP A 171 20.93 -10.32 -8.32
N LYS A 172 21.99 -9.80 -8.96
CA LYS A 172 22.89 -8.82 -8.34
C LYS A 172 22.34 -7.43 -8.61
N LEU A 173 22.14 -6.63 -7.56
CA LEU A 173 21.82 -5.22 -7.72
C LEU A 173 23.09 -4.50 -8.17
N ILE A 174 23.08 -4.02 -9.41
CA ILE A 174 24.16 -3.22 -9.97
C ILE A 174 23.74 -1.75 -9.92
N ARG A 175 24.59 -0.92 -9.33
CA ARG A 175 24.47 0.53 -9.41
C ARG A 175 25.37 1.04 -10.51
N ASP A 176 24.83 1.88 -11.37
CA ASP A 176 25.65 2.65 -12.28
C ASP A 176 26.21 3.85 -11.51
N VAL A 177 27.38 3.63 -10.89
CA VAL A 177 28.10 4.64 -10.10
C VAL A 177 28.42 5.89 -10.92
N GLU A 178 28.57 5.75 -12.24
CA GLU A 178 28.87 6.88 -13.10
C GLU A 178 27.62 7.70 -13.43
N LEU A 179 26.46 7.05 -13.61
CA LEU A 179 25.16 7.75 -13.63
C LEU A 179 24.85 8.40 -12.29
N GLU A 180 25.19 7.78 -11.16
CA GLU A 180 25.01 8.38 -9.83
C GLU A 180 25.88 9.62 -9.63
N LYS A 181 27.16 9.58 -10.03
CA LYS A 181 28.05 10.75 -10.02
C LYS A 181 27.53 11.87 -10.93
N LYS A 182 27.15 11.54 -12.18
CA LYS A 182 26.58 12.52 -13.13
C LYS A 182 25.28 13.14 -12.61
N ARG A 183 24.43 12.38 -11.89
CA ARG A 183 23.20 12.91 -11.26
C ARG A 183 23.49 13.78 -10.04
N ALA A 184 24.48 13.42 -9.23
CA ALA A 184 24.91 14.23 -8.09
C ALA A 184 25.52 15.56 -8.54
N GLU A 185 26.32 15.55 -9.61
CA GLU A 185 26.92 16.75 -10.23
C GLU A 185 25.88 17.62 -10.96
N ALA A 186 24.84 17.01 -11.55
CA ALA A 186 23.79 17.73 -12.27
C ALA A 186 22.84 18.54 -11.36
N GLY A 187 22.92 18.38 -10.03
CA GLY A 187 22.07 19.04 -9.05
C GLY A 187 20.57 18.70 -9.18
N PRO A 188 19.72 19.12 -8.23
CA PRO A 188 18.28 18.94 -8.34
C PRO A 188 17.74 19.79 -9.49
N LYS A 189 17.52 19.15 -10.65
CA LYS A 189 16.72 19.74 -11.72
C LYS A 189 15.28 19.83 -11.22
N ARG A 190 14.87 21.02 -10.79
CA ARG A 190 13.46 21.36 -10.63
C ARG A 190 12.81 21.07 -11.97
N SER A 191 12.03 19.99 -12.04
CA SER A 191 11.12 19.74 -13.15
C SER A 191 10.36 21.04 -13.38
N LYS A 192 10.57 21.67 -14.54
CA LYS A 192 9.57 22.60 -15.05
C LYS A 192 8.37 21.73 -15.40
N THR A 193 7.56 21.41 -14.40
CA THR A 193 6.19 20.98 -14.66
C THR A 193 5.59 22.13 -15.43
N ALA A 194 5.33 21.92 -16.73
CA ALA A 194 4.47 22.82 -17.46
C ALA A 194 3.19 22.93 -16.62
N GLU A 195 2.81 24.16 -16.24
CA GLU A 195 1.47 24.37 -15.71
C GLU A 195 0.48 23.73 -16.70
N PRO A 196 -0.45 22.89 -16.23
CA PRO A 196 -1.52 22.43 -17.09
C PRO A 196 -2.21 23.69 -17.65
N PRO A 197 -2.56 23.75 -18.95
CA PRO A 197 -3.20 24.92 -19.50
C PRO A 197 -4.44 25.22 -18.67
N GLN A 198 -4.44 26.39 -18.02
CA GLN A 198 -5.60 26.92 -17.32
C GLN A 198 -6.69 27.15 -18.37
N LYS A 199 -7.51 26.13 -18.61
CA LYS A 199 -8.82 26.36 -19.20
C LYS A 199 -9.61 27.10 -18.12
N ALA A 200 -9.78 28.41 -18.32
CA ALA A 200 -10.60 29.24 -17.47
C ALA A 200 -11.96 28.54 -17.26
N LEU A 201 -12.26 28.15 -16.02
CA LEU A 201 -13.63 27.82 -15.68
C LEU A 201 -14.47 29.07 -15.95
N PRO A 202 -15.63 28.94 -16.62
CA PRO A 202 -16.54 30.07 -16.74
C PRO A 202 -16.95 30.52 -15.33
N PRO A 203 -17.07 31.84 -15.09
CA PRO A 203 -17.46 32.37 -13.80
C PRO A 203 -18.84 31.82 -13.39
N PRO A 204 -19.08 31.59 -12.08
CA PRO A 204 -20.38 31.14 -11.62
C PRO A 204 -21.46 32.16 -12.01
N SER A 205 -22.45 31.70 -12.76
CA SER A 205 -23.65 32.48 -13.08
C SER A 205 -24.40 32.78 -11.78
N LYS A 206 -24.55 34.06 -11.46
CA LYS A 206 -25.41 34.53 -10.36
C LYS A 206 -26.83 34.00 -10.56
N PRO A 207 -27.52 33.48 -9.52
CA PRO A 207 -28.96 33.36 -9.56
C PRO A 207 -29.54 34.78 -9.49
N ALA A 208 -30.15 35.24 -10.58
CA ALA A 208 -31.02 36.39 -10.56
C ALA A 208 -32.44 35.90 -10.32
N LEU A 209 -32.96 36.06 -9.11
CA LEU A 209 -34.31 36.55 -8.87
C LEU A 209 -34.35 37.16 -7.47
N ASN A 210 -34.47 38.48 -7.48
CA ASN A 210 -34.66 39.36 -6.35
C ASN A 210 -36.17 39.44 -6.09
N ILE A 211 -36.61 39.07 -4.88
CA ILE A 211 -37.94 39.44 -4.38
C ILE A 211 -37.70 40.13 -3.04
N SER A 212 -37.39 41.42 -3.10
CA SER A 212 -37.57 42.32 -1.97
C SER A 212 -38.97 42.92 -2.06
N ASN A 213 -39.67 42.92 -0.92
CA ASN A 213 -40.90 43.65 -0.58
C ASN A 213 -42.19 42.81 -0.61
N ILE A 214 -42.40 42.03 0.44
CA ILE A 214 -43.65 42.13 1.20
C ILE A 214 -43.26 42.38 2.66
N ASP A 215 -43.66 43.54 3.14
CA ASP A 215 -43.53 44.04 4.49
C ASP A 215 -44.40 43.27 5.50
N ASN A 216 -43.92 43.28 6.74
CA ASN A 216 -44.63 43.47 8.00
C ASN A 216 -45.66 42.46 8.56
N ASP A 217 -45.58 42.41 9.89
CA ASP A 217 -46.54 41.94 10.90
C ASP A 217 -46.46 40.45 11.26
N ILE A 218 -45.74 40.11 12.33
CA ILE A 218 -46.15 40.17 13.74
C ILE A 218 -47.24 39.13 14.07
N ALA A 219 -46.79 38.17 14.88
CA ALA A 219 -47.50 37.37 15.88
C ALA A 219 -49.05 37.41 15.90
N ASP A 220 -49.67 36.22 15.88
CA ASP A 220 -50.49 35.80 17.02
C ASP A 220 -50.85 34.30 17.05
N ALA A 221 -50.89 33.79 18.28
CA ALA A 221 -51.67 32.65 18.81
C ALA A 221 -51.39 31.18 18.38
N ALA A 222 -50.83 30.42 19.33
CA ALA A 222 -51.03 28.97 19.50
C ALA A 222 -52.44 28.65 20.07
N PRO A 223 -52.77 27.40 20.47
CA PRO A 223 -52.66 26.09 19.80
C PRO A 223 -54.03 25.41 19.62
N GLY A 224 -54.15 24.43 18.70
CA GLY A 224 -55.38 23.65 18.47
C GLY A 224 -55.11 22.15 18.34
N THR A 225 -55.91 21.37 19.05
CA THR A 225 -55.79 19.95 19.41
C THR A 225 -56.33 18.95 18.36
N SER A 226 -56.00 17.66 18.60
CA SER A 226 -56.61 16.39 18.10
C SER A 226 -56.09 15.86 16.75
N SER A 227 -55.91 14.56 16.48
CA SER A 227 -55.75 13.27 17.18
C SER A 227 -55.38 12.25 16.06
N PRO A 228 -54.82 11.06 16.36
CA PRO A 228 -54.12 10.22 15.39
C PRO A 228 -55.02 9.30 14.56
N VAL A 229 -54.60 9.00 13.33
CA VAL A 229 -55.29 8.05 12.42
C VAL A 229 -54.92 6.61 12.80
N GLU A 230 -55.97 5.81 13.01
CA GLU A 230 -55.95 4.39 13.41
C GLU A 230 -55.40 3.43 12.34
N SER A 231 -54.81 2.33 12.82
CA SER A 231 -54.55 1.10 12.07
C SER A 231 -55.76 0.16 12.15
N PRO A 232 -56.08 -0.65 11.12
CA PRO A 232 -57.08 -1.70 11.26
C PRO A 232 -56.43 -3.00 11.75
N ALA A 233 -56.90 -3.48 12.90
CA ALA A 233 -56.78 -4.88 13.31
C ALA A 233 -58.13 -5.59 13.09
N GLY A 234 -58.09 -6.84 12.63
CA GLY A 234 -59.26 -7.70 12.64
C GLY A 234 -59.01 -9.07 12.02
N GLY A 235 -59.06 -10.11 12.85
CA GLY A 235 -59.36 -11.47 12.38
C GLY A 235 -58.75 -12.64 13.13
N ASP A 236 -59.16 -12.86 14.38
CA ASP A 236 -59.01 -14.13 15.11
C ASP A 236 -59.69 -15.31 14.40
N LYS A 237 -59.06 -16.49 14.44
CA LYS A 237 -59.75 -17.80 14.43
C LYS A 237 -59.02 -18.83 15.29
N LYS A 238 -59.68 -19.14 16.42
CA LYS A 238 -59.77 -20.39 17.20
C LYS A 238 -58.51 -20.97 17.85
#